data_AF-A0A101CF19-F1
#
_entry.id   AF-A0A101CF19-F1
#
_cell.length_a   1.000
_cell.length_b   1.000
_cell.length_c   1.000
_cell.angle_alpha   90.00
_cell.angle_beta   90.00
_cell.angle_gamma   90.00
#
_symmetry.space_group_name_H-M   'P 1'
#
loop_
_entity.id
_entity.type
_entity.pdbx_description
1 polymer ?
#
loop_
_entity_poly.entity_id
_entity_poly.type
_entity_poly.pdbx_seq_one_letter_code
_entity_poly.pdbx_strand_id
1 'polypeptide(L)'
;MKKALITIISIIIIIIISLTIYWNLPIEITRKSDIEFGNKVIQNIENYQKTNHQLPSNNDWQTLKKLGLKKGESEKLSYTSDKNGNYELVYVDGFDGPYLMWNSKEGKWTIDFPTIIND
;
A
#
# COMPACT_ATOMS: atom_id res chain seq x y z
N MET A 1 25.71 -29.09 31.25
CA MET A 1 25.36 -29.29 29.82
C MET A 1 23.85 -29.37 29.58
N LYS A 2 23.09 -30.29 30.22
CA LYS A 2 21.62 -30.40 30.02
C LYS A 2 20.83 -29.10 30.29
N LYS A 3 21.13 -28.38 31.37
CA LYS A 3 20.47 -27.09 31.69
C LYS A 3 20.72 -26.02 30.63
N ALA A 4 21.97 -25.88 30.17
CA ALA A 4 22.33 -24.95 29.11
C ALA A 4 21.64 -25.32 27.77
N LEU A 5 21.57 -26.61 27.45
CA LEU A 5 20.84 -27.10 26.27
C LEU A 5 19.35 -26.75 26.34
N ILE A 6 18.70 -26.97 27.48
CA ILE A 6 17.29 -26.61 27.68
C ILE A 6 17.10 -25.09 27.53
N THR A 7 17.97 -24.27 28.13
CA THR A 7 17.89 -22.80 28.01
C THR A 7 18.02 -22.34 26.56
N ILE A 8 18.97 -22.89 25.79
CA ILE A 8 19.15 -22.55 24.37
C ILE A 8 17.90 -22.94 23.56
N ILE A 9 17.36 -24.14 23.78
CA ILE A 9 16.14 -24.60 23.11
C ILE A 9 14.96 -23.67 23.44
N SER A 10 14.79 -23.28 24.70
CA SER A 10 13.73 -22.35 25.11
C SER A 10 13.87 -20.99 24.42
N ILE A 11 15.09 -20.45 24.28
CA ILE A 11 15.32 -19.18 23.57
C ILE A 11 14.96 -19.32 22.09
N ILE A 12 15.37 -20.41 21.44
CA ILE A 12 15.04 -20.66 20.02
C ILE A 12 13.52 -20.75 19.83
N ILE A 13 12.81 -21.43 20.72
CA ILE A 13 11.34 -21.53 20.68
C ILE A 13 10.71 -20.14 20.79
N ILE A 14 11.18 -19.30 21.72
CA ILE A 14 10.67 -17.93 21.87
C ILE A 14 10.91 -17.12 20.60
N ILE A 15 12.10 -17.21 19.99
CA ILE A 15 12.41 -16.49 18.74
C ILE A 15 11.47 -16.94 17.61
N ILE A 16 11.24 -18.24 17.45
CA ILE A 16 10.32 -18.77 16.42
C ILE A 16 8.90 -18.26 16.65
N ILE A 17 8.41 -18.26 17.91
CA ILE A 17 7.09 -17.74 18.24
C ILE A 17 6.99 -16.25 17.91
N SER A 18 7.99 -15.45 18.29
CA SER A 18 8.02 -14.02 17.98
C SER A 18 8.03 -13.73 16.48
N LEU A 19 8.81 -14.47 15.70
CA LEU A 19 8.84 -14.35 14.24
C LEU A 19 7.47 -14.72 13.63
N THR A 20 6.86 -15.80 14.11
CA THR A 20 5.54 -16.24 13.63
C THR A 20 4.47 -15.18 13.89
N ILE A 21 4.48 -14.57 15.08
CA ILE A 21 3.57 -13.47 15.42
C ILE A 21 3.81 -12.28 14.50
N TYR A 22 5.07 -11.88 14.31
CA TYR A 22 5.44 -10.75 13.47
C TYR A 22 4.97 -10.93 12.01
N TRP A 23 5.11 -12.14 11.46
CA TRP A 23 4.72 -12.44 10.07
C TRP A 23 3.20 -12.49 9.89
N ASN A 24 2.45 -12.76 10.96
CA ASN A 24 0.99 -12.83 10.92
C ASN A 24 0.30 -11.54 11.40
N LEU A 25 1.05 -10.44 11.50
CA LEU A 25 0.47 -9.14 11.85
C LEU A 25 -0.38 -8.60 10.68
N PRO A 26 -1.56 -8.00 10.98
CA PRO A 26 -2.37 -7.31 9.98
C PRO A 26 -1.61 -6.21 9.24
N ILE A 27 -1.98 -5.99 7.97
CA ILE A 27 -1.32 -5.02 7.07
C ILE A 27 -1.49 -3.58 7.58
N GLU A 28 -2.57 -3.31 8.30
CA GLU A 28 -2.86 -2.04 8.95
C GLU A 28 -1.80 -1.67 9.99
N ILE A 29 -1.13 -2.67 10.56
CA ILE A 29 -0.05 -2.49 11.53
C ILE A 29 1.29 -2.40 10.80
N THR A 30 1.59 -3.37 9.93
CA THR A 30 2.91 -3.48 9.29
C THR A 30 3.15 -2.37 8.25
N ARG A 31 2.09 -1.83 7.64
CA ARG A 31 2.13 -0.77 6.63
C ARG A 31 1.43 0.51 7.07
N LYS A 32 1.29 0.74 8.38
CA LYS A 32 0.53 1.86 8.95
C LYS A 32 0.87 3.22 8.33
N SER A 33 2.16 3.56 8.24
CA SER A 33 2.60 4.86 7.70
C SER A 33 2.23 5.05 6.22
N ASP A 34 2.32 3.98 5.43
CA ASP A 34 1.97 4.01 4.01
C ASP A 34 0.46 4.16 3.85
N ILE A 35 -0.33 3.42 4.64
CA ILE A 35 -1.78 3.52 4.65
C ILE A 35 -2.23 4.94 5.06
N GLU A 36 -1.63 5.52 6.09
CA GLU A 36 -1.94 6.88 6.52
C GLU A 36 -1.64 7.94 5.44
N PHE A 37 -0.53 7.80 4.73
CA PHE A 37 -0.21 8.69 3.61
C PHE A 37 -1.17 8.47 2.44
N GLY A 38 -1.43 7.21 2.06
CA GLY A 38 -2.33 6.85 0.98
C GLY A 38 -3.76 7.33 1.24
N ASN A 39 -4.26 7.23 2.47
CA ASN A 39 -5.58 7.74 2.86
C ASN A 39 -5.71 9.26 2.66
N LYS A 40 -4.64 10.03 2.90
CA LYS A 40 -4.65 11.48 2.61
C LYS A 40 -4.75 11.73 1.10
N VAL A 41 -4.06 10.95 0.28
CA VAL A 41 -4.12 11.05 -1.18
C VAL A 41 -5.52 10.66 -1.69
N ILE A 42 -6.11 9.58 -1.17
CA ILE A 42 -7.48 9.14 -1.46
C ILE A 42 -8.47 10.28 -1.18
N GLN A 43 -8.41 10.87 0.02
CA GLN A 43 -9.28 11.97 0.38
C GLN A 43 -9.16 13.17 -0.59
N ASN A 44 -7.94 13.50 -1.02
CA ASN A 44 -7.71 14.56 -2.00
C ASN A 44 -8.31 14.21 -3.37
N ILE A 45 -8.14 12.98 -3.84
CA ILE A 45 -8.71 12.48 -5.10
C ILE A 45 -10.25 12.52 -5.05
N GLU A 46 -10.86 12.04 -3.96
CA GLU A 46 -12.31 12.06 -3.79
C GLU A 46 -12.86 13.48 -3.74
N ASN A 47 -12.19 14.41 -3.07
CA ASN A 47 -12.56 15.81 -3.07
C ASN A 47 -12.45 16.42 -4.47
N TYR A 48 -11.37 16.12 -5.19
CA TYR A 48 -11.21 16.54 -6.59
C TYR A 48 -12.35 16.00 -7.46
N GLN A 49 -12.70 14.73 -7.33
CA GLN A 49 -13.78 14.10 -8.09
C GLN A 49 -15.14 14.74 -7.79
N LYS A 50 -15.42 15.06 -6.52
CA LYS A 50 -16.65 15.77 -6.12
C LYS A 50 -16.73 17.17 -6.73
N THR A 51 -15.63 17.90 -6.81
CA THR A 51 -15.59 19.27 -7.36
C THR A 51 -15.58 19.31 -8.88
N ASN A 52 -14.88 18.39 -9.54
CA ASN A 52 -14.67 18.42 -10.99
C ASN A 52 -15.57 17.42 -11.75
N HIS A 53 -16.35 16.60 -11.04
CA HIS A 53 -17.20 15.53 -11.59
C HIS A 53 -16.46 14.46 -12.40
N GLN A 54 -15.13 14.42 -12.29
CA GLN A 54 -14.27 13.45 -12.98
C GLN A 54 -13.04 13.13 -12.13
N LEU A 55 -12.46 11.95 -12.33
CA LEU A 55 -11.17 11.59 -11.77
C LEU A 55 -10.03 12.37 -12.47
N PRO A 56 -8.90 12.61 -11.79
CA PRO A 56 -7.73 13.18 -12.46
C PRO A 56 -7.22 12.20 -13.53
N SER A 57 -6.76 12.75 -14.66
CA SER A 57 -6.17 11.97 -15.75
C SER A 57 -4.85 11.35 -15.32
N ASN A 58 -4.59 10.11 -15.76
CA ASN A 58 -3.34 9.39 -15.50
C ASN A 58 -2.09 10.17 -15.98
N ASN A 59 -2.25 11.01 -17.01
CA ASN A 59 -1.17 11.81 -17.59
C ASN A 59 -1.11 13.25 -17.04
N ASP A 60 -2.07 13.69 -16.24
CA ASP A 60 -2.08 15.04 -15.65
C ASP A 60 -1.24 15.08 -14.37
N TRP A 61 0.08 15.03 -14.57
CA TRP A 61 1.03 15.03 -13.46
C TRP A 61 0.93 16.29 -12.58
N GLN A 62 0.53 17.43 -13.16
CA GLN A 62 0.41 18.68 -12.39
C GLN A 62 -0.73 18.57 -11.38
N THR A 63 -1.86 17.98 -11.76
CA THR A 63 -2.95 17.70 -10.84
C THR A 63 -2.57 16.62 -9.84
N LEU A 64 -2.01 15.48 -10.29
CA LEU A 64 -1.61 14.38 -9.40
C LEU A 64 -0.62 14.84 -8.31
N LYS A 65 0.33 15.71 -8.65
CA LYS A 65 1.26 16.32 -7.69
C LYS A 65 0.54 17.17 -6.62
N LYS A 66 -0.47 17.95 -7.01
CA LYS A 66 -1.29 18.74 -6.06
C LYS A 66 -2.11 17.86 -5.12
N LEU A 67 -2.47 16.66 -5.57
CA LEU A 67 -3.21 15.68 -4.77
C LEU A 67 -2.31 14.90 -3.78
N GLY A 68 -0.99 15.06 -3.89
CA GLY A 68 0.00 14.51 -2.96
C GLY A 68 0.95 13.47 -3.55
N LEU A 69 0.77 13.09 -4.82
CA LEU A 69 1.64 12.12 -5.49
C LEU A 69 3.02 12.74 -5.81
N LYS A 70 4.06 11.91 -5.81
CA LYS A 70 5.45 12.30 -6.11
C LYS A 70 5.93 11.60 -7.37
N LYS A 71 6.80 12.26 -8.17
CA LYS A 71 7.39 11.70 -9.40
C LYS A 71 8.87 11.41 -9.20
N GLY A 72 9.36 10.38 -9.87
CA GLY A 72 10.80 10.09 -9.97
C GLY A 72 11.28 9.18 -8.84
N GLU A 73 12.52 9.33 -8.39
CA GLU A 73 13.16 8.39 -7.44
C GLU A 73 12.48 8.27 -6.08
N SER A 74 11.58 9.21 -5.74
CA SER A 74 10.78 9.19 -4.50
C SER A 74 9.33 8.75 -4.74
N GLU A 75 9.00 8.33 -5.97
CA GLU A 75 7.70 7.78 -6.35
C GLU A 75 7.56 6.38 -5.76
N LYS A 76 6.93 6.32 -4.59
CA LYS A 76 6.54 5.06 -3.97
C LYS A 76 5.10 4.69 -4.26
N LEU A 77 4.23 5.69 -4.43
CA LEU A 77 2.79 5.52 -4.62
C LEU A 77 2.41 5.96 -6.02
N SER A 78 2.02 5.00 -6.86
CA SER A 78 1.48 5.27 -8.19
C SER A 78 -0.05 5.41 -8.15
N TYR A 79 -0.61 6.09 -9.13
CA TYR A 79 -2.04 6.25 -9.35
C TYR A 79 -2.40 5.77 -10.75
N THR A 80 -3.53 5.06 -10.87
CA THR A 80 -4.08 4.67 -12.17
C THR A 80 -5.60 4.65 -12.09
N SER A 81 -6.28 5.31 -13.02
CA SER A 81 -7.74 5.26 -13.16
C SER A 81 -8.18 4.61 -14.46
N ASP A 82 -9.40 4.04 -14.43
CA ASP A 82 -10.11 3.52 -15.59
C ASP A 82 -11.16 4.53 -16.11
N LYS A 83 -11.77 4.20 -17.25
CA LYS A 83 -12.84 5.01 -17.86
C LYS A 83 -14.19 4.89 -17.12
N ASN A 84 -14.33 3.94 -16.22
CA ASN A 84 -15.57 3.67 -15.48
C ASN A 84 -15.63 4.46 -14.16
N GLY A 85 -14.64 5.30 -13.87
CA GLY A 85 -14.58 6.08 -12.65
C GLY A 85 -13.99 5.33 -11.46
N ASN A 86 -13.28 4.23 -11.70
CA ASN A 86 -12.49 3.54 -10.68
C ASN A 86 -11.03 3.98 -10.74
N TYR A 87 -10.33 3.89 -9.62
CA TYR A 87 -8.90 4.09 -9.57
C TYR A 87 -8.23 3.18 -8.54
N GLU A 88 -6.94 2.99 -8.74
CA GLU A 88 -6.04 2.28 -7.85
C GLU A 88 -4.89 3.20 -7.41
N LEU A 89 -4.45 2.98 -6.18
CA LEU A 89 -3.17 3.48 -5.68
C LEU A 89 -2.29 2.29 -5.34
N VAL A 90 -1.06 2.25 -5.83
CA VAL A 90 -0.17 1.09 -5.66
C VAL A 90 1.17 1.54 -5.11
N TYR A 91 1.60 0.92 -4.01
CA TYR A 91 2.95 1.10 -3.49
C TYR A 91 3.92 0.18 -4.23
N VAL A 92 4.66 0.74 -5.18
CA VAL A 92 5.62 -0.01 -6.00
C VAL A 92 6.95 -0.13 -5.24
N ASP A 93 6.99 -1.06 -4.29
CA ASP A 93 8.20 -1.45 -3.56
C ASP A 93 8.75 -2.76 -4.15
N GLY A 94 9.70 -2.69 -5.09
CA GLY A 94 10.31 -3.87 -5.73
C GLY A 94 9.83 -4.10 -7.17
N PHE A 95 10.00 -5.33 -7.67
CA PHE A 95 9.82 -5.65 -9.10
C PHE A 95 8.56 -6.46 -9.43
N ASP A 96 8.20 -7.45 -8.61
CA ASP A 96 7.21 -8.49 -8.98
C ASP A 96 6.00 -8.60 -8.05
N GLY A 97 5.77 -7.63 -7.16
CA GLY A 97 4.65 -7.67 -6.20
C GLY A 97 4.66 -8.92 -5.31
N PRO A 98 3.54 -9.22 -4.62
CA PRO A 98 2.33 -8.41 -4.51
C PRO A 98 2.62 -7.08 -3.78
N TYR A 99 1.79 -6.07 -4.04
CA TYR A 99 2.00 -4.71 -3.55
C TYR A 99 0.93 -4.31 -2.54
N LEU A 100 1.29 -3.38 -1.66
CA LEU A 100 0.27 -2.67 -0.89
C LEU A 100 -0.51 -1.77 -1.84
N MET A 101 -1.80 -2.01 -1.99
CA MET A 101 -2.64 -1.26 -2.91
C MET A 101 -4.01 -0.94 -2.36
N TRP A 102 -4.59 0.14 -2.86
CA TRP A 102 -5.97 0.55 -2.64
C TRP A 102 -6.72 0.45 -3.96
N ASN A 103 -7.91 -0.14 -3.93
CA ASN A 103 -8.82 -0.16 -5.06
C ASN A 103 -10.13 0.55 -4.69
N SER A 104 -10.53 1.57 -5.47
CA SER A 104 -11.71 2.39 -5.16
C SER A 104 -13.03 1.62 -5.24
N LYS A 105 -13.08 0.48 -5.94
CA LYS A 105 -14.25 -0.39 -6.03
C LYS A 105 -14.41 -1.25 -4.78
N GLU A 106 -13.30 -1.72 -4.22
CA GLU A 106 -13.31 -2.52 -2.99
C GLU A 106 -13.34 -1.66 -1.71
N GLY A 107 -12.77 -0.46 -1.77
CA GLY A 107 -12.75 0.47 -0.65
C GLY A 107 -11.89 0.01 0.54
N LYS A 108 -10.83 -0.74 0.28
CA LYS A 108 -9.89 -1.23 1.29
C LYS A 108 -8.46 -1.33 0.77
N TRP A 109 -7.50 -1.27 1.69
CA TRP A 109 -6.11 -1.61 1.40
C TRP A 109 -5.94 -3.14 1.40
N THR A 110 -5.15 -3.65 0.46
CA THR A 110 -4.84 -5.08 0.33
C THR A 110 -3.37 -5.28 -0.07
N ILE A 111 -2.89 -6.51 0.04
CA ILE A 111 -1.66 -6.97 -0.60
C ILE A 111 -2.08 -7.78 -1.82
N ASP A 112 -1.98 -7.19 -3.00
CA ASP A 112 -2.44 -7.81 -4.26
C ASP A 112 -1.68 -7.24 -5.47
N PHE A 113 -2.09 -7.65 -6.67
CA PHE A 113 -1.60 -7.16 -7.94
C PHE A 113 -2.52 -6.08 -8.51
N PRO A 114 -1.97 -5.05 -9.18
CA PRO A 114 -2.76 -4.02 -9.84
C PRO A 114 -3.73 -4.65 -10.84
N THR A 115 -4.98 -4.20 -10.83
CA THR A 115 -6.03 -4.73 -11.70
C THR A 115 -6.37 -3.78 -12.85
N ILE A 116 -6.10 -2.49 -12.67
CA ILE A 116 -6.26 -1.49 -13.73
C ILE A 116 -4.95 -1.40 -14.51
N ILE A 117 -4.97 -1.94 -15.73
CA ILE A 117 -3.86 -1.78 -16.69
C ILE A 117 -4.14 -0.53 -17.52
N ASN A 118 -3.17 0.37 -17.55
CA ASN A 118 -3.21 1.59 -18.34
C ASN A 118 -2.74 1.22 -19.76
N ASP A 119 -3.66 1.20 -20.74
CA ASP A 119 -3.34 1.02 -22.17
C ASP A 119 -2.65 2.27 -22.76
#